data_AF-A0A934CMW1-F1
#
_entry.id   AF-A0A934CMW1-F1
#
_cell.length_a   1.000
_cell.length_b   1.000
_cell.length_c   1.000
_cell.angle_alpha   90.00
_cell.angle_beta   90.00
_cell.angle_gamma   90.00
#
_symmetry.space_group_name_H-M   'P 1'
#
loop_
_entity.id
_entity.type
_entity.pdbx_description
1 polymer ?
#
loop_
_entity_poly.entity_id
_entity_poly.type
_entity_poly.pdbx_seq_one_letter_code
_entity_poly.pdbx_strand_id
1 'polypeptide(L)'
;MPIVSTDIKIYLSGGASNSDPNASLGGVISSVELVDNSLHNLFDKITGSEADAGDNEYRCIFIKNTHATLTYQSAKVYIHSQTTSSDTSAMISVATENGSPVQTIANEGVAPSGQTFSTADGAVNALDIGDLAPGETKAIWIKWTVGAGAAAYANDTLVLKTYGDTEA
;
A
#
# COMPACT_ATOMS: atom_id res chain seq x y z
N MET A 1 0.02 -13.87 24.05
CA MET A 1 1.26 -13.87 23.26
C MET A 1 1.43 -12.46 22.72
N PRO A 2 2.66 -11.94 22.60
CA PRO A 2 2.84 -10.63 22.01
C PRO A 2 2.41 -10.65 20.53
N ILE A 3 2.09 -9.48 19.99
CA ILE A 3 1.86 -9.33 18.55
C ILE A 3 3.17 -9.68 17.84
N VAL A 4 3.07 -10.55 16.84
CA VAL A 4 4.16 -10.90 15.94
C VAL A 4 3.87 -10.38 14.54
N SER A 5 4.89 -10.30 13.69
CA SER A 5 4.74 -9.76 12.33
C SER A 5 3.69 -10.49 11.50
N THR A 6 3.42 -11.78 11.76
CA THR A 6 2.39 -12.55 11.05
C THR A 6 0.96 -12.17 11.44
N ASP A 7 0.77 -11.43 12.54
CA ASP A 7 -0.53 -10.90 12.93
C ASP A 7 -0.90 -9.64 12.16
N ILE A 8 0.08 -8.94 11.57
CA ILE A 8 -0.15 -7.72 10.81
C ILE A 8 -0.10 -8.05 9.32
N LYS A 9 -1.27 -7.96 8.68
CA LYS A 9 -1.47 -8.44 7.31
C LYS A 9 -1.85 -7.31 6.38
N ILE A 10 -1.50 -7.46 5.11
CA ILE A 10 -1.84 -6.53 4.04
C ILE A 10 -2.92 -7.17 3.17
N TYR A 11 -3.99 -6.43 2.89
CA TYR A 11 -5.12 -6.87 2.08
C TYR A 11 -5.35 -5.93 0.89
N LEU A 12 -5.91 -6.46 -0.19
CA LEU A 12 -6.38 -5.64 -1.31
C LEU A 12 -7.55 -4.73 -0.90
N SER A 13 -7.81 -3.70 -1.69
CA SER A 13 -9.04 -2.88 -1.62
C SER A 13 -9.98 -3.22 -2.80
N GLY A 14 -11.02 -2.44 -3.05
CA GLY A 14 -11.90 -2.60 -4.21
C GLY A 14 -13.14 -3.46 -3.98
N GLY A 15 -13.36 -3.98 -2.76
CA GLY A 15 -14.49 -4.84 -2.43
C GLY A 15 -14.08 -6.12 -1.71
N ALA A 16 -14.98 -6.65 -0.87
CA ALA A 16 -14.71 -7.83 -0.02
C ALA A 16 -14.27 -9.08 -0.81
N SER A 17 -14.75 -9.23 -2.06
CA SER A 17 -14.42 -10.35 -2.94
C SER A 17 -13.35 -10.01 -4.00
N ASN A 18 -12.69 -8.85 -3.90
CA ASN A 18 -11.70 -8.48 -4.90
C ASN A 18 -10.48 -9.41 -4.82
N SER A 19 -10.23 -10.16 -5.90
CA SER A 19 -9.04 -10.99 -6.08
C SER A 19 -8.10 -10.47 -7.16
N ASP A 20 -8.43 -9.33 -7.77
CA ASP A 20 -7.61 -8.67 -8.79
C ASP A 20 -6.91 -7.45 -8.16
N PRO A 21 -5.58 -7.49 -7.99
CA PRO A 21 -4.83 -6.36 -7.47
C PRO A 21 -5.05 -5.06 -8.25
N ASN A 22 -5.29 -5.12 -9.57
CA ASN A 22 -5.54 -3.93 -10.39
C ASN A 22 -6.84 -3.22 -10.04
N ALA A 23 -7.80 -3.94 -9.46
CA ALA A 23 -9.04 -3.38 -8.96
C ALA A 23 -8.91 -2.73 -7.56
N SER A 24 -7.68 -2.66 -7.01
CA SER A 24 -7.40 -2.05 -5.71
C SER A 24 -7.41 -0.52 -5.76
N LEU A 25 -8.57 0.05 -6.10
CA LEU A 25 -8.80 1.48 -6.33
C LEU A 25 -9.49 2.16 -5.13
N GLY A 26 -9.34 1.61 -3.93
CA GLY A 26 -9.97 2.09 -2.70
C GLY A 26 -11.29 1.38 -2.38
N GLY A 27 -12.17 1.99 -1.59
CA GLY A 27 -13.42 1.35 -1.18
C GLY A 27 -13.24 0.35 -0.03
N VAL A 28 -13.96 -0.78 -0.09
CA VAL A 28 -13.99 -1.78 1.00
C VAL A 28 -12.77 -2.70 0.94
N ILE A 29 -12.21 -3.05 2.11
CA ILE A 29 -11.16 -4.06 2.27
C ILE A 29 -11.58 -5.42 1.70
N SER A 30 -10.67 -6.08 0.97
CA SER A 30 -10.85 -7.44 0.46
C SER A 30 -10.55 -8.51 1.51
N SER A 31 -11.12 -9.70 1.34
CA SER A 31 -10.67 -10.90 2.05
C SER A 31 -9.36 -11.49 1.50
N VAL A 32 -8.87 -11.00 0.37
CA VAL A 32 -7.65 -11.47 -0.29
C VAL A 32 -6.44 -10.73 0.28
N GLU A 33 -5.58 -11.50 0.96
CA GLU A 33 -4.29 -11.05 1.47
C GLU A 33 -3.30 -10.86 0.32
N LEU A 34 -2.53 -9.78 0.34
CA LEU A 34 -1.40 -9.58 -0.55
C LEU A 34 -0.20 -10.33 0.03
N VAL A 35 -0.03 -11.59 -0.37
CA VAL A 35 0.95 -12.52 0.21
C VAL A 35 2.30 -12.44 -0.47
N ASP A 36 3.07 -11.43 -0.10
CA ASP A 36 4.49 -11.22 -0.39
C ASP A 36 4.70 -9.71 -0.34
N ASN A 37 5.46 -9.21 0.64
CA ASN A 37 5.73 -7.77 0.73
C ASN A 37 6.45 -7.19 -0.52
N SER A 38 6.72 -7.98 -1.55
CA SER A 38 6.94 -7.49 -2.91
C SER A 38 5.59 -7.18 -3.55
N LEU A 39 5.31 -5.90 -3.77
CA LEU A 39 4.14 -5.42 -4.53
C LEU A 39 4.18 -5.78 -6.03
N HIS A 40 4.82 -6.89 -6.39
CA HIS A 40 5.02 -7.37 -7.75
C HIS A 40 3.72 -7.63 -8.51
N ASN A 41 2.62 -7.74 -7.78
CA ASN A 41 1.29 -7.92 -8.35
C ASN A 41 0.37 -6.70 -8.21
N LEU A 42 0.73 -5.64 -7.48
CA LEU A 42 -0.21 -4.51 -7.27
C LEU A 42 -0.24 -3.54 -8.45
N PHE A 43 0.91 -3.36 -9.09
CA PHE A 43 1.06 -2.57 -10.31
C PHE A 43 1.36 -3.52 -11.46
N ASP A 44 0.78 -3.25 -12.61
CA ASP A 44 0.96 -4.11 -13.75
C ASP A 44 2.33 -3.88 -14.41
N LYS A 45 2.56 -4.59 -15.51
CA LYS A 45 3.76 -4.37 -16.30
C LYS A 45 3.56 -3.12 -17.15
N ILE A 46 4.43 -2.13 -16.93
CA ILE A 46 4.59 -0.96 -17.79
C ILE A 46 4.73 -1.40 -19.25
N THR A 47 3.75 -1.01 -20.08
CA THR A 47 3.81 -1.22 -21.52
C THR A 47 4.69 -0.15 -22.17
N GLY A 48 5.26 -0.44 -23.34
CA GLY A 48 6.12 0.52 -24.03
C GLY A 48 5.43 1.84 -24.41
N SER A 49 4.09 1.88 -24.43
CA SER A 49 3.33 3.10 -24.72
C SER A 49 3.16 4.01 -23.50
N GLU A 50 3.09 3.46 -22.29
CA GLU A 50 3.03 4.24 -21.03
C GLU A 50 4.40 4.83 -20.71
N ALA A 51 5.46 4.10 -21.05
CA ALA A 51 6.83 4.57 -20.93
C ALA A 51 7.08 5.85 -21.73
N ASP A 52 6.62 5.98 -22.98
CA ASP A 52 6.99 7.12 -23.85
C ASP A 52 6.56 8.49 -23.29
N ALA A 53 5.42 8.56 -22.59
CA ALA A 53 4.94 9.80 -21.96
C ALA A 53 5.30 9.89 -20.46
N GLY A 54 5.59 8.76 -19.82
CA GLY A 54 5.58 8.63 -18.37
C GLY A 54 4.15 8.58 -17.83
N ASP A 55 3.98 8.02 -16.64
CA ASP A 55 2.66 7.85 -16.02
C ASP A 55 2.70 7.92 -14.49
N ASN A 56 1.55 8.21 -13.87
CA ASN A 56 1.35 8.06 -12.45
C ASN A 56 0.18 7.12 -12.20
N GLU A 57 0.44 6.03 -11.50
CA GLU A 57 -0.56 5.05 -11.13
C GLU A 57 -0.83 5.08 -9.63
N TYR A 58 -2.07 4.84 -9.25
CA TYR A 58 -2.53 4.85 -7.86
C TYR A 58 -3.22 3.53 -7.50
N ARG A 59 -2.86 3.00 -6.33
CA ARG A 59 -3.46 1.80 -5.74
C ARG A 59 -3.68 2.00 -4.24
N CYS A 60 -4.64 1.27 -3.68
CA CYS A 60 -4.96 1.28 -2.26
C CYS A 60 -4.90 -0.12 -1.68
N ILE A 61 -4.21 -0.27 -0.55
CA ILE A 61 -4.17 -1.50 0.23
C ILE A 61 -4.60 -1.22 1.66
N PHE A 62 -4.89 -2.27 2.42
CA PHE A 62 -5.25 -2.19 3.83
C PHE A 62 -4.24 -2.94 4.68
N ILE A 63 -3.69 -2.27 5.69
CA ILE A 63 -2.94 -2.93 6.77
C ILE A 63 -3.95 -3.26 7.86
N LYS A 64 -4.00 -4.52 8.30
CA LYS A 64 -4.96 -5.01 9.28
C LYS A 64 -4.26 -5.71 10.44
N ASN A 65 -4.69 -5.39 11.65
CA ASN A 65 -4.35 -6.18 12.83
C ASN A 65 -5.27 -7.40 12.88
N THR A 66 -4.69 -8.58 12.66
CA THR A 66 -5.40 -9.87 12.71
C THR A 66 -5.16 -10.64 14.01
N HIS A 67 -4.45 -10.04 14.98
CA HIS A 67 -4.35 -10.61 16.31
C HIS A 67 -5.74 -10.69 16.95
N ALA A 68 -5.99 -11.76 17.71
CA ALA A 68 -7.33 -12.04 18.23
C ALA A 68 -7.76 -11.06 19.34
N THR A 69 -6.82 -10.50 20.11
CA THR A 69 -7.14 -9.81 21.37
C THR A 69 -6.31 -8.57 21.70
N LEU A 70 -5.22 -8.30 20.99
CA LEU A 70 -4.28 -7.24 21.36
C LEU A 70 -4.31 -6.13 20.33
N THR A 71 -4.23 -4.90 20.81
CA THR A 71 -4.06 -3.70 19.99
C THR A 71 -2.62 -3.61 19.48
N TYR A 72 -2.46 -3.31 18.20
CA TYR A 72 -1.18 -2.92 17.63
C TYR A 72 -1.00 -1.42 17.83
N GLN A 73 -0.16 -1.05 18.78
CA GLN A 73 -0.03 0.34 19.23
C GLN A 73 1.00 1.11 18.43
N SER A 74 0.79 2.41 18.26
CA SER A 74 1.72 3.32 17.58
C SER A 74 2.19 2.77 16.23
N ALA A 75 1.28 2.14 15.49
CA ALA A 75 1.62 1.52 14.22
C ALA A 75 2.09 2.59 13.23
N LYS A 76 3.10 2.22 12.46
CA LYS A 76 3.72 3.05 11.42
C LYS A 76 3.99 2.21 10.18
N VAL A 77 4.07 2.86 9.03
CA VAL A 77 4.44 2.25 7.75
C VAL A 77 5.50 3.06 7.03
N TYR A 78 6.41 2.38 6.36
CA TYR A 78 7.45 3.01 5.55
C TYR A 78 7.79 2.16 4.32
N ILE A 79 8.42 2.80 3.34
CA ILE A 79 9.03 2.12 2.21
C ILE A 79 10.39 1.59 2.68
N HIS A 80 10.50 0.26 2.77
CA HIS A 80 11.73 -0.41 3.18
C HIS A 80 12.74 -0.54 2.04
N SER A 81 12.24 -0.81 0.83
CA SER A 81 13.03 -0.80 -0.40
C SER A 81 12.21 -0.11 -1.47
N GLN A 82 12.82 0.84 -2.16
CA GLN A 82 12.21 1.46 -3.33
C GLN A 82 12.08 0.49 -4.51
N THR A 83 11.42 0.98 -5.56
CA THR A 83 11.31 0.30 -6.85
C THR A 83 12.68 -0.17 -7.33
N THR A 84 12.70 -1.34 -7.96
CA THR A 84 13.93 -1.96 -8.47
C THR A 84 14.32 -1.46 -9.85
N SER A 85 13.36 -0.91 -10.61
CA SER A 85 13.66 -0.16 -11.83
C SER A 85 14.21 1.21 -11.48
N SER A 86 15.25 1.64 -12.21
CA SER A 86 15.79 3.00 -12.10
C SER A 86 14.88 4.07 -12.69
N ASP A 87 13.90 3.66 -13.50
CA ASP A 87 13.02 4.55 -14.25
C ASP A 87 11.66 4.72 -13.57
N THR A 88 11.48 4.13 -12.39
CA THR A 88 10.26 4.25 -11.60
C THR A 88 10.55 4.72 -10.18
N SER A 89 9.52 5.20 -9.50
CA SER A 89 9.57 5.51 -8.07
C SER A 89 8.20 5.34 -7.44
N ALA A 90 8.17 5.15 -6.12
CA ALA A 90 6.93 5.06 -5.38
C ALA A 90 6.90 5.98 -4.17
N MET A 91 5.71 6.49 -3.87
CA MET A 91 5.40 7.23 -2.65
C MET A 91 4.15 6.64 -2.01
N ILE A 92 4.01 6.82 -0.70
CA ILE A 92 2.83 6.36 0.04
C ILE A 92 2.13 7.50 0.77
N SER A 93 0.85 7.30 1.03
CA SER A 93 0.03 8.17 1.87
C SER A 93 -0.86 7.31 2.77
N VAL A 94 -0.95 7.65 4.05
CA VAL A 94 -1.92 7.03 4.96
C VAL A 94 -3.27 7.66 4.68
N ALA A 95 -4.29 6.83 4.40
CA ALA A 95 -5.63 7.33 4.09
C ALA A 95 -6.16 8.19 5.23
N THR A 96 -6.76 9.33 4.87
CA THR A 96 -7.36 10.29 5.80
C THR A 96 -8.60 9.72 6.49
N GLU A 97 -9.29 8.79 5.83
CA GLU A 97 -10.41 8.05 6.39
C GLU A 97 -9.94 7.01 7.43
N ASN A 98 -10.82 6.68 8.37
CA ASN A 98 -10.56 5.66 9.39
C ASN A 98 -11.16 4.32 8.95
N GLY A 99 -10.40 3.23 9.06
CA GLY A 99 -10.90 1.91 8.74
C GLY A 99 -11.22 1.71 7.25
N SER A 100 -12.16 0.80 7.00
CA SER A 100 -12.76 0.50 5.70
C SER A 100 -14.26 0.81 5.76
N PRO A 101 -14.88 1.38 4.71
CA PRO A 101 -14.27 1.72 3.42
C PRO A 101 -13.53 3.06 3.42
N VAL A 102 -12.68 3.27 2.42
CA VAL A 102 -12.10 4.58 2.06
C VAL A 102 -12.64 5.07 0.72
N GLN A 103 -12.32 6.30 0.31
CA GLN A 103 -12.68 6.80 -1.02
C GLN A 103 -12.30 5.84 -2.14
N THR A 104 -13.02 5.91 -3.26
CA THR A 104 -12.69 5.18 -4.49
C THR A 104 -12.20 6.16 -5.55
N ILE A 105 -11.20 5.76 -6.33
CA ILE A 105 -10.77 6.50 -7.52
C ILE A 105 -11.35 5.84 -8.77
N ALA A 106 -11.61 6.64 -9.81
CA ALA A 106 -12.28 6.16 -11.01
C ALA A 106 -11.43 5.18 -11.83
N ASN A 107 -10.13 5.40 -11.84
CA ASN A 107 -9.11 4.55 -12.45
C ASN A 107 -7.75 4.90 -11.84
N GLU A 108 -6.73 4.15 -12.21
CA GLU A 108 -5.38 4.26 -11.66
C GLU A 108 -4.63 5.54 -12.00
N GLY A 109 -5.01 6.26 -13.05
CA GLY A 109 -4.42 7.54 -13.41
C GLY A 109 -5.01 8.73 -12.62
N VAL A 110 -5.98 8.48 -11.73
CA VAL A 110 -6.65 9.53 -10.95
C VAL A 110 -6.16 9.51 -9.51
N ALA A 111 -5.51 10.59 -9.09
CA ALA A 111 -5.05 10.74 -7.72
C ALA A 111 -6.23 10.75 -6.72
N PRO A 112 -6.12 10.05 -5.57
CA PRO A 112 -7.08 10.16 -4.48
C PRO A 112 -7.08 11.57 -3.88
N SER A 113 -8.26 12.09 -3.60
CA SER A 113 -8.45 13.44 -3.07
C SER A 113 -8.01 13.57 -1.62
N GLY A 114 -7.37 14.70 -1.28
CA GLY A 114 -6.96 15.02 0.09
C GLY A 114 -5.78 14.20 0.65
N GLN A 115 -5.12 13.37 -0.17
CA GLN A 115 -3.95 12.60 0.26
C GLN A 115 -2.66 13.42 0.12
N THR A 116 -1.73 13.24 1.07
CA THR A 116 -0.38 13.79 1.00
C THR A 116 0.62 12.65 0.85
N PHE A 117 1.28 12.56 -0.30
CA PHE A 117 2.24 11.51 -0.59
C PHE A 117 3.64 11.84 -0.07
N SER A 118 4.30 10.84 0.49
CA SER A 118 5.67 10.90 1.01
C SER A 118 6.49 9.74 0.46
N THR A 119 7.79 9.95 0.26
CA THR A 119 8.72 8.87 -0.07
C THR A 119 8.85 7.86 1.07
N ALA A 120 8.61 8.30 2.32
CA ALA A 120 8.65 7.47 3.53
C ALA A 120 9.82 6.48 3.56
N ASP A 121 11.00 6.93 3.11
CA ASP A 121 12.16 6.07 2.88
C ASP A 121 12.81 5.67 4.21
N GLY A 122 12.70 4.38 4.54
CA GLY A 122 13.21 3.82 5.79
C GLY A 122 12.40 4.21 7.04
N ALA A 123 12.68 3.50 8.13
CA ALA A 123 11.90 3.61 9.37
C ALA A 123 11.93 5.02 10.01
N VAL A 124 12.97 5.81 9.75
CA VAL A 124 13.08 7.20 10.27
C VAL A 124 12.00 8.11 9.68
N ASN A 125 11.58 7.85 8.45
CA ASN A 125 10.60 8.65 7.72
C ASN A 125 9.21 7.99 7.70
N ALA A 126 8.97 7.04 8.60
CA ALA A 126 7.73 6.28 8.63
C ALA A 126 6.52 7.16 8.92
N LEU A 127 5.42 6.86 8.21
CA LEU A 127 4.15 7.53 8.38
C LEU A 127 3.36 6.88 9.51
N ASP A 128 2.68 7.70 10.30
CA ASP A 128 1.82 7.27 11.39
C ASP A 128 0.52 6.65 10.88
N ILE A 129 0.28 5.40 11.27
CA ILE A 129 -1.03 4.73 11.11
C ILE A 129 -1.89 4.97 12.35
N GLY A 130 -1.28 4.99 13.53
CA GLY A 130 -1.97 5.04 14.82
C GLY A 130 -2.19 3.65 15.40
N ASP A 131 -3.09 3.54 16.38
CA ASP A 131 -3.42 2.27 17.01
C ASP A 131 -4.41 1.48 16.16
N LEU A 132 -4.23 0.16 16.09
CA LEU A 132 -5.17 -0.76 15.44
C LEU A 132 -5.61 -1.82 16.45
N ALA A 133 -6.85 -1.73 16.94
CA ALA A 133 -7.43 -2.77 17.77
C ALA A 133 -7.60 -4.10 16.99
N PRO A 134 -7.88 -5.22 17.68
CA PRO A 134 -8.16 -6.50 17.01
C PRO A 134 -9.18 -6.38 15.88
N GLY A 135 -8.79 -6.74 14.67
CA GLY A 135 -9.63 -6.68 13.47
C GLY A 135 -9.70 -5.31 12.78
N GLU A 136 -9.14 -4.26 13.38
CA GLU A 136 -9.09 -2.92 12.77
C GLU A 136 -8.05 -2.82 11.66
N THR A 137 -8.24 -1.83 10.80
CA THR A 137 -7.43 -1.63 9.61
C THR A 137 -7.22 -0.16 9.29
N LYS A 138 -6.15 0.14 8.55
CA LYS A 138 -5.90 1.44 7.94
C LYS A 138 -5.50 1.26 6.49
N ALA A 139 -6.07 2.07 5.61
CA ALA A 139 -5.71 2.08 4.21
C ALA A 139 -4.44 2.89 3.95
N ILE A 140 -3.62 2.39 3.03
CA ILE A 140 -2.45 3.07 2.48
C ILE A 140 -2.67 3.25 0.99
N TRP A 141 -2.60 4.50 0.53
CA TRP A 141 -2.50 4.83 -0.88
C TRP A 141 -1.04 4.76 -1.31
N ILE A 142 -0.81 4.15 -2.46
CA ILE A 142 0.49 4.04 -3.09
C ILE A 142 0.40 4.77 -4.43
N LYS A 143 1.32 5.68 -4.65
CA LYS A 143 1.56 6.32 -5.93
C LYS A 143 2.80 5.68 -6.55
N TRP A 144 2.66 5.14 -7.74
CA TRP A 144 3.74 4.67 -8.57
C TRP A 144 3.96 5.67 -9.71
N THR A 145 5.20 6.05 -9.97
CA THR A 145 5.55 6.99 -11.04
C THR A 145 6.47 6.30 -12.03
N VAL A 146 6.08 6.28 -13.30
CA VAL A 146 6.88 5.81 -14.42
C VAL A 146 7.49 7.02 -15.12
N GLY A 147 8.82 7.03 -15.23
CA GLY A 147 9.54 8.07 -15.96
C GLY A 147 9.26 8.01 -17.47
N ALA A 148 9.25 9.17 -18.12
CA ALA A 148 9.17 9.23 -19.57
C ALA A 148 10.40 8.55 -20.21
N GLY A 149 10.18 7.70 -21.20
CA GLY A 149 11.16 6.82 -21.82
C GLY A 149 11.56 5.60 -21.00
N ALA A 150 10.81 5.22 -19.95
CA ALA A 150 11.16 4.09 -19.09
C ALA A 150 11.35 2.78 -19.89
N ALA A 151 12.42 2.05 -19.61
CA ALA A 151 12.57 0.73 -20.20
C ALA A 151 11.55 -0.25 -19.59
N ALA A 152 11.02 -1.16 -20.41
CA ALA A 152 10.16 -2.22 -19.90
C ALA A 152 10.92 -3.07 -18.86
N TYR A 153 10.45 -3.05 -17.62
CA TYR A 153 11.06 -3.78 -16.52
C TYR A 153 10.07 -4.81 -15.97
N ALA A 154 10.30 -6.08 -16.28
CA ALA A 154 9.32 -7.14 -16.03
C ALA A 154 9.14 -7.48 -14.55
N ASN A 155 10.06 -7.06 -13.69
CA ASN A 155 10.08 -7.48 -12.30
C ASN A 155 10.20 -6.29 -11.33
N ASP A 156 9.46 -5.21 -11.55
CA ASP A 156 9.62 -4.04 -10.69
C ASP A 156 8.94 -4.22 -9.32
N THR A 157 9.70 -4.23 -8.23
CA THR A 157 9.19 -4.48 -6.88
C THR A 157 9.33 -3.27 -5.98
N LEU A 158 8.32 -3.01 -5.15
CA LEU A 158 8.39 -2.13 -3.97
C LEU A 158 8.22 -2.98 -2.71
N VAL A 159 8.94 -2.65 -1.63
CA VAL A 159 8.76 -3.33 -0.33
C VAL A 159 8.31 -2.34 0.74
N LEU A 160 7.11 -2.57 1.28
CA LEU A 160 6.62 -1.85 2.47
C LEU A 160 6.95 -2.63 3.74
N LYS A 161 7.11 -1.92 4.85
CA LYS A 161 7.19 -2.52 6.19
C LYS A 161 6.37 -1.72 7.17
N THR A 162 5.83 -2.43 8.16
CA THR A 162 5.16 -1.85 9.32
C THR A 162 5.97 -2.12 10.58
N TYR A 163 5.89 -1.22 11.54
CA TYR A 163 6.36 -1.45 12.90
C TYR A 163 5.49 -0.68 13.90
N GLY A 164 5.51 -1.12 15.14
CA GLY A 164 4.65 -0.65 16.22
C GLY A 164 4.86 -1.53 17.44
N ASP A 165 4.19 -1.17 18.53
CA ASP A 165 4.35 -1.79 19.83
C ASP A 165 3.20 -2.78 20.13
N THR A 166 3.47 -3.71 21.03
CA THR A 166 2.44 -4.57 21.62
C THR A 166 2.02 -4.00 22.97
N GLU A 167 0.73 -4.07 23.31
CA GLU A 167 0.31 -3.90 24.71
C GLU A 167 1.07 -4.85 25.65
N ALA A 168 1.47 -4.32 26.81
CA ALA A 168 2.29 -5.03 27.79
C ALA A 168 1.55 -6.20 28.46
#